data_AF-A0A0N0N7T7-F1
#
_entry.id   AF-A0A0N0N7T7-F1
#
_cell.length_a   1.000
_cell.length_b   1.000
_cell.length_c   1.000
_cell.angle_alpha   90.00
_cell.angle_beta   90.00
_cell.angle_gamma   90.00
#
_symmetry.space_group_name_H-M   'P 1'
#
loop_
_entity.id
_entity.type
_entity.pdbx_description
1 polymer ?
#
loop_
_entity_poly.entity_id
_entity_poly.type
_entity_poly.pdbx_seq_one_letter_code
_entity_poly.pdbx_strand_id
1 'polypeptide(L)'
;MTLYRATDAADTMDMVAMLIAAYCERTGMAPHTLQSYLQVGQQEIRAHGTQDEDRAHVAGLMGEALSYEAMQAPTNRMRHHRGQRQAEQAQRPEDDPHKLFTEACLHGLKARLCDDVDSLNSYLPPQMARMARKVAEALEVPEPANA
;
A
#
# COMPACT_ATOMS: atom_id res chain seq x y z
N MET A 1 15.68 0.23 14.03
CA MET A 1 14.72 -0.90 14.14
C MET A 1 13.59 -0.81 13.13
N THR A 2 13.02 0.37 12.84
CA THR A 2 11.87 0.51 11.91
C THR A 2 12.19 0.12 10.47
N LEU A 3 13.37 0.46 9.95
CA LEU A 3 13.77 0.10 8.58
C LEU A 3 13.87 -1.42 8.37
N TYR A 4 14.44 -2.16 9.33
CA TYR A 4 14.53 -3.63 9.27
C TYR A 4 13.15 -4.29 9.22
N ARG A 5 12.21 -3.81 10.03
CA ARG A 5 10.83 -4.32 9.99
C ARG A 5 10.11 -3.95 8.69
N ALA A 6 10.41 -2.79 8.11
CA ALA A 6 9.84 -2.39 6.84
C ALA A 6 10.34 -3.25 5.68
N THR A 7 11.63 -3.63 5.67
CA THR A 7 12.18 -4.56 4.68
C THR A 7 11.60 -5.97 4.84
N ASP A 8 11.48 -6.48 6.08
CA ASP A 8 10.84 -7.78 6.33
C ASP A 8 9.37 -7.80 5.87
N ALA A 9 8.64 -6.72 6.10
CA ALA A 9 7.26 -6.57 5.63
C ALA A 9 7.19 -6.52 4.09
N ALA A 10 8.12 -5.83 3.44
CA ALA A 10 8.20 -5.80 1.98
C ALA A 10 8.47 -7.19 1.41
N ASP A 11 9.41 -7.95 1.99
CA ASP A 11 9.70 -9.32 1.57
C ASP A 11 8.51 -10.26 1.77
N THR A 12 7.78 -10.10 2.88
CA THR A 12 6.56 -10.86 3.14
C THR A 12 5.47 -10.55 2.12
N MET A 13 5.28 -9.28 1.78
CA MET A 13 4.30 -8.88 0.76
C MET A 13 4.69 -9.37 -0.64
N ASP A 14 5.98 -9.36 -0.97
CA ASP A 14 6.51 -9.90 -2.22
C ASP A 14 6.22 -11.40 -2.34
N MET A 15 6.46 -12.15 -1.26
CA MET A 15 6.13 -13.58 -1.19
C MET A 15 4.62 -13.82 -1.35
N VAL A 16 3.76 -13.05 -0.68
CA VAL A 16 2.29 -13.17 -0.83
C VAL A 16 1.86 -12.87 -2.26
N ALA A 17 2.39 -11.82 -2.87
CA ALA A 17 2.09 -11.47 -4.26
C ALA A 17 2.49 -12.60 -5.23
N MET A 18 3.66 -13.21 -5.03
CA MET A 18 4.12 -14.34 -5.82
C MET A 18 3.25 -15.59 -5.64
N LEU A 19 2.78 -15.87 -4.43
CA LEU A 19 1.84 -16.98 -4.17
C LEU A 19 0.49 -16.76 -4.87
N ILE A 20 -0.04 -15.53 -4.82
CA ILE A 20 -1.27 -15.18 -5.53
C ILE A 20 -1.08 -15.31 -7.05
N ALA A 21 0.05 -14.84 -7.57
CA ALA A 21 0.36 -14.96 -9.00
C ALA A 21 0.44 -16.42 -9.44
N ALA A 22 1.12 -17.27 -8.66
CA ALA A 22 1.19 -18.71 -8.92
C ALA A 22 -0.19 -19.38 -8.89
N TYR A 23 -1.06 -18.98 -7.96
CA TYR A 23 -2.46 -19.45 -7.93
C TYR A 23 -3.23 -19.00 -9.19
N CYS A 24 -3.14 -17.73 -9.56
CA CYS A 24 -3.81 -17.20 -10.74
C CYS A 24 -3.33 -17.89 -12.04
N GLU A 25 -2.03 -18.13 -12.17
CA GLU A 25 -1.45 -18.91 -13.29
C GLU A 25 -2.04 -20.31 -13.33
N ARG A 26 -2.08 -21.01 -12.18
CA ARG A 26 -2.69 -22.34 -12.06
C ARG A 26 -4.18 -22.35 -12.45
N THR A 27 -4.91 -21.27 -12.21
CA THR A 27 -6.32 -21.13 -12.61
C THR A 27 -6.53 -20.66 -14.05
N GLY A 28 -5.46 -20.53 -14.84
CA GLY A 28 -5.53 -20.23 -16.28
C GLY A 28 -5.38 -18.75 -16.65
N MET A 29 -4.93 -17.89 -15.73
CA MET A 29 -4.62 -16.51 -16.07
C MET A 29 -3.40 -16.44 -17.00
N ALA A 30 -3.46 -15.60 -18.04
CA ALA A 30 -2.40 -15.51 -19.02
C ALA A 30 -1.11 -14.88 -18.42
N PRO A 31 0.09 -15.43 -18.70
CA PRO A 31 1.34 -14.96 -18.11
C PRO A 31 1.65 -13.47 -18.31
N HIS A 32 1.32 -12.91 -19.49
CA HIS A 32 1.53 -11.49 -19.78
C HIS A 32 0.62 -10.56 -18.94
N THR A 33 -0.57 -11.04 -18.53
CA THR A 33 -1.47 -10.33 -17.62
C THR A 33 -0.94 -10.37 -16.20
N LEU A 34 -0.40 -11.51 -15.76
CA LEU A 34 0.26 -11.61 -14.46
C LEU A 34 1.51 -10.73 -14.38
N GLN A 35 2.31 -10.69 -15.44
CA GLN A 35 3.50 -9.86 -15.51
C GLN A 35 3.17 -8.36 -15.43
N SER A 36 2.05 -7.92 -16.01
CA SER A 36 1.62 -6.53 -15.91
C SER A 36 1.16 -6.15 -14.50
N TYR A 37 0.59 -7.10 -13.75
CA TYR A 37 0.21 -6.90 -12.34
C TYR A 37 1.39 -6.96 -11.38
N LEU A 38 2.34 -7.88 -11.59
CA LEU A 38 3.51 -8.03 -10.72
C LEU A 38 4.52 -6.88 -10.87
N GLN A 39 4.44 -6.08 -11.94
CA GLN A 39 5.35 -4.96 -12.19
C GLN A 39 6.84 -5.32 -11.99
N VAL A 40 7.24 -6.53 -12.42
CA VAL A 40 8.55 -7.16 -12.14
C VAL A 40 9.76 -6.24 -12.43
N GLY A 41 9.65 -5.34 -13.40
CA GLY A 41 10.69 -4.35 -13.71
C GLY A 41 10.96 -3.30 -12.60
N GLN A 42 10.10 -3.18 -11.58
CA GLN A 42 10.32 -2.30 -10.43
C GLN A 42 11.11 -2.97 -9.29
N GLN A 43 11.32 -4.30 -9.33
CA GLN A 43 12.05 -5.03 -8.29
C GLN A 43 13.58 -4.87 -8.40
N GLU A 44 14.12 -4.54 -9.58
CA GLU A 44 15.59 -4.45 -9.82
C GLU A 44 16.27 -3.25 -9.11
N ILE A 45 15.53 -2.25 -8.63
CA ILE A 45 16.08 -0.97 -8.15
C ILE A 45 16.06 -0.88 -6.61
N ARG A 46 16.30 -1.98 -5.88
CA ARG A 46 16.32 -1.97 -4.40
C ARG A 46 17.73 -1.82 -3.79
N ALA A 47 18.78 -2.10 -4.56
CA ALA A 47 20.18 -2.02 -4.09
C ALA A 47 20.80 -0.62 -4.23
N HIS A 48 20.21 0.23 -5.06
CA HIS A 48 20.62 1.63 -5.17
C HIS A 48 19.90 2.38 -4.05
N GLY A 49 20.64 2.78 -3.00
CA GLY A 49 20.07 3.58 -1.92
C GLY A 49 19.36 4.84 -2.43
N THR A 50 18.53 5.45 -1.57
CA THR A 50 17.68 6.61 -1.90
C THR A 50 18.38 7.64 -2.78
N GLN A 51 17.88 7.82 -3.99
CA GLN A 51 18.42 8.76 -4.98
C GLN A 51 17.86 10.16 -4.76
N ASP A 52 18.48 11.17 -5.38
CA ASP A 52 17.99 12.56 -5.30
C ASP A 52 16.60 12.71 -5.92
N GLU A 53 16.27 11.89 -6.92
CA GLU A 53 14.93 11.80 -7.49
C GLU A 53 13.88 11.33 -6.48
N ASP A 54 14.23 10.36 -5.64
CA ASP A 54 13.35 9.83 -4.60
C ASP A 54 13.11 10.90 -3.52
N ARG A 55 14.17 11.60 -3.11
CA ARG A 55 14.07 12.72 -2.17
C ARG A 55 13.20 13.83 -2.73
N ALA A 56 13.36 14.16 -4.02
CA ALA A 56 12.56 15.18 -4.66
C ALA A 56 11.07 14.79 -4.71
N HIS A 57 10.78 13.51 -4.98
CA HIS A 57 9.42 12.98 -4.94
C HIS A 57 8.78 13.08 -3.54
N VAL A 58 9.52 12.65 -2.51
CA VAL A 58 9.08 12.74 -1.10
C VAL A 58 8.83 14.19 -0.68
N ALA A 59 9.73 15.12 -1.04
CA ALA A 59 9.52 16.54 -0.78
C ALA A 59 8.21 17.05 -1.41
N GLY A 60 7.88 16.57 -2.61
CA GLY A 60 6.60 16.87 -3.27
C GLY A 60 5.39 16.34 -2.49
N LEU A 61 5.47 15.12 -1.96
CA LEU A 61 4.41 14.52 -1.13
C LEU A 61 4.20 15.28 0.18
N MET A 62 5.29 15.79 0.77
CA MET A 62 5.28 16.50 2.05
C MET A 62 4.96 18.01 1.91
N GLY A 63 4.83 18.52 0.68
CA GLY A 63 4.65 19.95 0.42
C GLY A 63 5.92 20.79 0.67
N GLU A 64 7.08 20.16 0.73
CA GLU A 64 8.37 20.80 0.96
C GLU A 64 8.95 21.34 -0.35
N ALA A 65 9.65 22.48 -0.26
CA ALA A 65 10.35 23.05 -1.41
C ALA A 65 11.65 22.28 -1.69
N LEU A 66 11.98 22.09 -2.97
CA LEU A 66 13.29 21.60 -3.37
C LEU A 66 14.37 22.67 -3.12
N SER A 67 15.59 22.23 -2.81
CA SER A 67 16.77 23.10 -2.81
C SER A 67 17.06 23.63 -4.22
N TYR A 68 17.77 24.76 -4.32
CA TYR A 68 18.16 25.34 -5.60
C TYR A 68 18.95 24.36 -6.47
N GLU A 69 19.90 23.64 -5.88
CA GLU A 69 20.70 22.62 -6.57
C GLU A 69 19.84 21.46 -7.07
N ALA A 70 18.90 20.97 -6.25
CA ALA A 70 17.99 19.89 -6.64
C ALA A 70 17.05 20.29 -7.78
N MET A 71 16.64 21.56 -7.86
CA MET A 71 15.80 22.08 -8.94
C MET A 71 16.50 22.14 -10.31
N GLN A 72 17.84 22.18 -10.36
CA GLN A 72 18.56 22.27 -11.63
C GLN A 72 18.33 21.02 -12.50
N ALA A 73 18.26 19.85 -11.88
CA ALA A 73 17.96 18.59 -12.55
C ALA A 73 16.49 18.55 -13.03
N PRO A 74 16.22 18.38 -14.34
CA PRO A 74 14.85 18.27 -14.85
C PRO A 74 14.07 17.10 -14.25
N THR A 75 14.74 15.98 -13.96
CA THR A 75 14.10 14.79 -13.39
C THR A 75 13.59 15.02 -11.97
N ASN A 76 14.36 15.71 -11.13
CA ASN A 76 13.93 16.08 -9.77
C ASN A 76 12.67 16.97 -9.76
N ARG A 77 12.61 17.98 -10.65
CA ARG A 77 11.41 18.83 -10.79
C ARG A 77 10.17 18.02 -11.18
N MET A 78 10.34 17.11 -12.13
CA MET A 78 9.26 16.22 -12.57
C MET A 78 8.77 15.33 -11.43
N ARG A 79 9.70 14.72 -10.68
CA ARG A 79 9.43 13.84 -9.54
C ARG A 79 8.73 14.56 -8.39
N HIS A 80 9.18 15.76 -8.07
CA HIS A 80 8.58 16.64 -7.06
C HIS A 80 7.14 17.02 -7.41
N HIS A 81 6.90 17.52 -8.62
CA HIS A 81 5.55 17.84 -9.08
C HIS A 81 4.64 16.60 -9.15
N ARG A 82 5.18 15.41 -9.49
CA ARG A 82 4.44 14.15 -9.39
C ARG A 82 4.03 13.83 -7.95
N GLY A 83 4.93 14.06 -6.98
CA GLY A 83 4.64 13.92 -5.55
C GLY A 83 3.52 14.86 -5.10
N GLN A 84 3.58 16.13 -5.50
CA GLN A 84 2.51 17.11 -5.20
C GLN A 84 1.16 16.66 -5.74
N ARG A 85 1.09 16.25 -7.01
CA ARG A 85 -0.16 15.74 -7.60
C ARG A 85 -0.70 14.50 -6.88
N GLN A 86 0.17 13.62 -6.41
CA GLN A 86 -0.25 12.46 -5.64
C GLN A 86 -0.78 12.85 -4.26
N ALA A 87 -0.13 13.78 -3.57
CA ALA A 87 -0.64 14.31 -2.31
C ALA A 87 -2.01 14.99 -2.48
N GLU A 88 -2.18 15.77 -3.55
CA GLU A 88 -3.48 16.37 -3.91
C GLU A 88 -4.54 15.30 -4.23
N GLN A 89 -4.17 14.23 -4.94
CA GLN A 89 -5.07 13.13 -5.24
C GLN A 89 -5.46 12.33 -3.99
N ALA A 90 -4.52 12.12 -3.06
CA ALA A 90 -4.78 11.42 -1.80
C ALA A 90 -5.72 12.18 -0.86
N GLN A 91 -5.85 13.50 -1.05
CA GLN A 91 -6.84 14.31 -0.34
C GLN A 91 -8.26 14.16 -0.92
N ARG A 92 -8.40 13.59 -2.12
CA ARG A 92 -9.71 13.32 -2.71
C ARG A 92 -10.25 12.02 -2.10
N PRO A 93 -11.53 11.99 -1.69
CA PRO A 93 -12.18 10.75 -1.32
C PRO A 93 -12.02 9.72 -2.45
N GLU A 94 -11.58 8.50 -2.10
CA GLU A 94 -11.56 7.40 -3.05
C GLU A 94 -13.01 6.93 -3.29
N ASP A 95 -13.43 6.96 -4.55
CA ASP A 95 -14.80 6.61 -4.94
C ASP A 95 -14.85 5.25 -5.64
N ASP A 96 -13.70 4.68 -6.04
CA ASP A 96 -13.63 3.37 -6.67
C ASP A 96 -14.02 2.27 -5.65
N PRO A 97 -15.14 1.55 -5.88
CA PRO A 97 -15.61 0.51 -4.97
C PRO A 97 -14.57 -0.59 -4.70
N HIS A 98 -13.73 -0.93 -5.69
CA HIS A 98 -12.74 -1.99 -5.55
C HIS A 98 -11.59 -1.58 -4.64
N LYS A 99 -11.13 -0.33 -4.75
CA LYS A 99 -10.10 0.20 -3.87
C LYS A 99 -10.62 0.40 -2.45
N LEU A 100 -11.84 0.94 -2.32
CA LEU A 100 -12.52 1.05 -1.03
C LEU A 100 -12.65 -0.29 -0.31
N PHE A 101 -13.01 -1.36 -1.04
CA PHE A 101 -13.07 -2.71 -0.48
C PHE A 101 -11.68 -3.22 -0.06
N THR A 102 -10.66 -2.99 -0.90
CA THR A 102 -9.28 -3.41 -0.60
C THR A 102 -8.74 -2.71 0.65
N GLU A 103 -8.93 -1.40 0.77
CA GLU A 103 -8.55 -0.63 1.96
C GLU A 103 -9.30 -1.11 3.21
N ALA A 104 -10.61 -1.36 3.09
CA ALA A 104 -11.40 -1.93 4.18
C ALA A 104 -10.84 -3.28 4.63
N CYS A 105 -10.44 -4.15 3.70
CA CYS A 105 -9.83 -5.43 4.02
C CYS A 105 -8.52 -5.26 4.81
N LEU A 106 -7.65 -4.34 4.39
CA LEU A 106 -6.39 -4.06 5.09
C LEU A 106 -6.62 -3.51 6.50
N HIS A 107 -7.54 -2.55 6.65
CA HIS A 107 -7.88 -1.98 7.96
C HIS A 107 -8.53 -3.02 8.87
N GLY A 108 -9.46 -3.83 8.35
CA GLY A 108 -10.12 -4.89 9.11
C GLY A 108 -9.15 -5.97 9.57
N LEU A 109 -8.26 -6.43 8.68
CA LEU A 109 -7.21 -7.39 9.01
C LEU A 109 -6.28 -6.84 10.09
N LYS A 110 -5.78 -5.61 9.93
CA LYS A 110 -4.92 -4.97 10.92
C LYS A 110 -5.62 -4.86 12.27
N ALA A 111 -6.85 -4.37 12.29
CA ALA A 111 -7.59 -4.17 13.52
C ALA A 111 -7.86 -5.49 14.24
N ARG A 112 -8.16 -6.58 13.50
CA ARG A 112 -8.32 -7.90 14.09
C ARG A 112 -7.00 -8.46 14.64
N LEU A 113 -5.88 -8.33 13.92
CA LEU A 113 -4.57 -8.80 14.38
C LEU A 113 -4.05 -8.05 15.60
N CYS A 114 -4.52 -6.83 15.83
CA CYS A 114 -4.12 -5.99 16.95
C CYS A 114 -5.17 -5.95 18.07
N ASP A 115 -6.26 -6.74 17.99
CA ASP A 115 -7.41 -6.71 18.90
C ASP A 115 -7.97 -5.28 19.13
N ASP A 116 -7.95 -4.45 18.09
CA ASP A 116 -8.25 -3.02 18.13
C ASP A 116 -9.33 -2.62 17.09
N VAL A 117 -10.40 -3.43 17.02
CA VAL A 117 -11.53 -3.21 16.10
C VAL A 117 -12.32 -1.95 16.45
N ASP A 118 -12.33 -1.57 17.73
CA ASP A 118 -13.08 -0.39 18.19
C ASP A 118 -12.43 0.93 17.77
N SER A 119 -11.11 0.98 17.57
CA SER A 119 -10.43 2.20 17.13
C SER A 119 -10.73 2.57 15.67
N LEU A 120 -11.26 1.65 14.85
CA LEU A 120 -11.54 1.90 13.43
C LEU A 120 -12.38 3.17 13.19
N ASN A 121 -13.35 3.47 14.06
CA ASN A 121 -14.19 4.66 13.93
C ASN A 121 -13.49 5.97 14.27
N SER A 122 -12.33 5.93 14.94
CA SER A 122 -11.62 7.12 15.40
C SER A 122 -10.77 7.78 14.31
N TYR A 123 -10.33 7.00 13.30
CA TYR A 123 -9.43 7.49 12.27
C TYR A 123 -9.88 7.18 10.83
N LEU A 124 -10.92 6.38 10.62
CA LEU A 124 -11.46 6.11 9.30
C LEU A 124 -12.77 6.85 9.04
N PRO A 125 -13.05 7.22 7.77
CA PRO A 125 -14.37 7.68 7.37
C PRO A 125 -15.45 6.64 7.71
N PRO A 126 -16.68 7.05 8.06
CA PRO A 126 -17.71 6.14 8.58
C PRO A 126 -18.03 4.94 7.68
N GLN A 127 -18.08 5.15 6.37
CA GLN A 127 -18.32 4.06 5.40
C GLN A 127 -17.19 3.04 5.41
N MET A 128 -15.95 3.51 5.46
CA MET A 128 -14.75 2.67 5.50
C MET A 128 -14.67 1.89 6.81
N ALA A 129 -14.86 2.55 7.95
CA ALA A 129 -14.84 1.92 9.27
C ALA A 129 -15.85 0.76 9.35
N ARG A 130 -17.05 0.96 8.81
CA ARG A 130 -18.09 -0.08 8.75
C ARG A 130 -17.69 -1.27 7.88
N MET A 131 -17.08 -1.04 6.72
CA MET A 131 -16.60 -2.13 5.85
C MET A 131 -15.45 -2.88 6.50
N ALA A 132 -14.47 -2.16 7.06
CA ALA A 132 -13.32 -2.75 7.76
C ALA A 132 -13.75 -3.60 8.96
N ARG A 133 -14.74 -3.14 9.73
CA ARG A 133 -15.31 -3.90 10.85
C ARG A 133 -15.94 -5.20 10.39
N LYS A 134 -16.74 -5.17 9.32
CA LYS A 134 -17.32 -6.40 8.74
C LYS A 134 -16.25 -7.41 8.34
N VAL A 135 -15.12 -6.94 7.79
CA VAL A 135 -13.99 -7.82 7.48
C VAL A 135 -13.39 -8.39 8.76
N ALA A 136 -13.14 -7.57 9.79
CA ALA A 136 -12.59 -8.02 11.06
C ALA A 136 -13.49 -9.07 11.75
N GLU A 137 -14.81 -8.86 11.73
CA GLU A 137 -15.81 -9.80 12.25
C GLU A 137 -15.80 -11.13 11.48
N ALA A 138 -15.68 -11.09 10.14
CA ALA A 138 -15.59 -12.30 9.32
C ALA A 138 -14.32 -13.12 9.59
N LEU A 139 -13.27 -12.51 10.16
CA LEU A 139 -12.02 -13.16 10.54
C LEU A 139 -12.05 -13.71 11.97
N GLU A 140 -13.16 -13.56 12.70
CA GLU A 140 -13.34 -14.17 14.01
C GLU A 140 -13.38 -15.69 13.89
N VAL A 141 -12.39 -16.36 14.45
CA VAL A 141 -12.39 -17.81 14.58
C VAL A 141 -13.48 -18.18 15.58
N PRO A 142 -14.46 -19.03 15.22
CA PRO A 142 -15.48 -19.49 16.17
C PRO A 142 -14.81 -20.17 17.37
N GLU A 143 -15.26 -19.88 18.59
CA GLU A 143 -14.82 -20.64 19.75
C GLU A 143 -15.14 -22.13 19.53
N PRO A 144 -14.19 -23.05 19.83
CA PRO A 144 -14.50 -24.46 19.79
C PRO A 144 -15.65 -24.73 20.76
N ALA A 145 -16.70 -25.40 20.28
CA ALA A 145 -17.79 -25.82 21.14
C ALA A 145 -17.20 -26.67 22.27
N ASN A 146 -17.24 -26.15 23.51
CA ASN A 146 -16.83 -26.89 24.69
C ASN A 146 -17.65 -28.18 24.74
N ALA A 147 -16.97 -29.32 24.55
CA ALA A 147 -17.52 -30.67 24.67
C ALA A 147 -17.49 -31.16 26.12
#